data_AF-A0A495UHV0-F1
#
_entry.id   AF-A0A495UHV0-F1
#
_cell.length_a   1.000
_cell.length_b   1.000
_cell.length_c   1.000
_cell.angle_alpha   90.00
_cell.angle_beta   90.00
_cell.angle_gamma   90.00
#
_symmetry.space_group_name_H-M   'P 1'
#
loop_
_entity.id
_entity.type
_entity.pdbx_description
1 polymer ?
#
loop_
_entity_poly.entity_id
_entity_poly.type
_entity_poly.pdbx_seq_one_letter_code
_entity_poly.pdbx_strand_id
1 'polypeptide(L)'
;MTSGAALPGSVQIYSGDNLAAAAALADGAFTLIYLDPPFNTGRTRERAVETARTWSPAPTPDAAAPDTAAAARGAAPRGAAPPDTAAAAPPSAATTQDEPEAAVAGTAESRGRDAEVAASVLNTGEDAAQTIVWRGFHGREYERLRGDLRAYDDRFDDYWGFLEPRLAEAWRLLADDGTLYLHLDYREAHYAKVLMDALFGRERFLNELIWAYDYGAKTRRRWPTKHDTILVYVKNPQRYHFDSESVDREPYMAPGLVTAEKVARGKLPTDVWWHTIVPTTGREKTGYPTQKPEGILRRIVQASSREGDRVLDLFAGSGTTGAVAAALGRHAVLVDDNPAAVAVMRERMPHATVVEVASAPVA
;
A
#
# COMPACT_ATOMS: atom_id res chain seq x y z
N MET A 1 35.95 14.41 7.41
CA MET A 1 35.49 13.59 6.27
C MET A 1 34.01 13.81 6.14
N THR A 2 33.60 14.68 5.22
CA THR A 2 32.20 14.92 4.89
C THR A 2 31.65 13.62 4.30
N SER A 3 30.73 12.97 5.02
CA SER A 3 29.91 11.89 4.51
C SER A 3 29.21 12.40 3.25
N GLY A 4 29.68 11.95 2.08
CA GLY A 4 28.98 12.23 0.83
C GLY A 4 27.64 11.52 0.90
N ALA A 5 26.54 12.27 0.98
CA ALA A 5 25.22 11.67 0.86
C ALA A 5 25.18 10.91 -0.47
N ALA A 6 24.97 9.59 -0.41
CA ALA A 6 24.81 8.77 -1.60
C ALA A 6 23.71 9.39 -2.46
N LEU A 7 23.99 9.57 -3.76
CA LEU A 7 23.01 10.14 -4.67
C LEU A 7 21.81 9.19 -4.76
N PRO A 8 20.57 9.72 -4.78
CA PRO A 8 19.40 8.88 -4.96
C PRO A 8 19.50 8.12 -6.29
N GLY A 9 18.99 6.89 -6.32
CA GLY A 9 18.95 6.10 -7.54
C GLY A 9 18.04 6.75 -8.61
N SER A 10 18.29 6.44 -9.87
CA SER A 10 17.51 7.00 -10.98
C SER A 10 16.12 6.37 -11.06
N VAL A 11 15.10 7.17 -11.41
CA VAL A 11 13.74 6.70 -11.66
C VAL A 11 13.37 6.91 -13.13
N GLN A 12 12.85 5.86 -13.77
CA GLN A 12 12.23 5.93 -15.10
C GLN A 12 10.74 5.58 -14.97
N ILE A 13 9.88 6.42 -15.55
CA ILE A 13 8.43 6.21 -15.60
C ILE A 13 8.06 5.94 -17.05
N TYR A 14 7.45 4.79 -17.32
CA TYR A 14 6.87 4.42 -18.60
C TYR A 14 5.38 4.73 -18.54
N SER A 15 4.94 5.67 -19.37
CA SER A 15 3.55 6.09 -19.51
C SER A 15 2.93 5.30 -20.66
N GLY A 16 2.04 4.35 -20.34
CA GLY A 16 1.36 3.49 -21.32
C GLY A 16 1.20 2.04 -20.86
N ASP A 17 0.77 1.18 -21.77
CA ASP A 17 0.50 -0.23 -21.47
C ASP A 17 1.73 -0.96 -20.95
N ASN A 18 1.54 -1.75 -19.89
CA ASN A 18 2.63 -2.40 -19.19
C ASN A 18 3.19 -3.63 -19.90
N LEU A 19 2.44 -4.31 -20.77
CA LEU A 19 2.99 -5.40 -21.60
C LEU A 19 3.87 -4.83 -22.70
N ALA A 20 3.43 -3.75 -23.35
CA ALA A 20 4.24 -3.04 -24.34
C ALA A 20 5.55 -2.50 -23.72
N ALA A 21 5.46 -1.93 -22.51
CA ALA A 21 6.65 -1.47 -21.78
C ALA A 21 7.57 -2.65 -21.42
N ALA A 22 7.01 -3.73 -20.85
CA ALA A 22 7.78 -4.89 -20.41
C ALA A 22 8.54 -5.56 -21.58
N ALA A 23 7.92 -5.65 -22.75
CA ALA A 23 8.53 -6.24 -23.95
C ALA A 23 9.82 -5.52 -24.39
N ALA A 24 9.98 -4.24 -24.08
CA ALA A 24 11.18 -3.46 -24.40
C ALA A 24 12.30 -3.61 -23.36
N LEU A 25 12.02 -4.23 -22.21
CA LEU A 25 12.97 -4.40 -21.11
C LEU A 25 13.75 -5.72 -21.27
N ALA A 26 15.04 -5.69 -20.92
CA ALA A 26 15.94 -6.83 -21.02
C ALA A 26 15.62 -7.92 -19.98
N ASP A 27 15.76 -9.18 -20.38
CA ASP A 27 15.63 -10.37 -19.52
C ASP A 27 16.56 -10.27 -18.29
N GLY A 28 16.07 -10.72 -17.14
CA GLY A 28 16.87 -10.78 -15.91
C GLY A 28 17.42 -9.45 -15.42
N ALA A 29 16.84 -8.31 -15.83
CA ALA A 29 17.37 -6.98 -15.54
C ALA A 29 17.03 -6.45 -14.13
N PHE A 30 16.13 -7.09 -13.39
CA PHE A 30 15.61 -6.57 -12.12
C PHE A 30 15.79 -7.59 -10.99
N THR A 31 16.41 -7.17 -9.88
CA THR A 31 16.59 -8.01 -8.69
C THR A 31 15.37 -7.97 -7.77
N LEU A 32 14.51 -6.97 -7.94
CA LEU A 32 13.24 -6.87 -7.23
C LEU A 32 12.13 -6.44 -8.18
N ILE A 33 11.03 -7.19 -8.16
CA ILE A 33 9.79 -6.80 -8.83
C ILE A 33 8.67 -6.79 -7.79
N TYR A 34 7.96 -5.68 -7.69
CA TYR A 34 6.77 -5.54 -6.86
C TYR A 34 5.57 -5.26 -7.75
N LEU A 35 4.50 -6.04 -7.59
CA LEU A 35 3.27 -5.92 -8.36
C LEU A 35 2.09 -5.74 -7.42
N ASP A 36 1.30 -4.71 -7.67
CA ASP A 36 0.05 -4.41 -6.96
C ASP A 36 -1.06 -4.14 -8.00
N PRO A 37 -1.47 -5.18 -8.74
CA PRO A 37 -2.47 -5.03 -9.78
C PRO A 37 -3.82 -4.57 -9.19
N PRO A 38 -4.75 -4.07 -10.03
CA PRO A 38 -6.17 -3.99 -9.66
C PRO A 38 -6.64 -5.26 -8.95
N PHE A 39 -7.45 -5.14 -7.89
CA PHE A 39 -7.94 -6.26 -7.09
C PHE A 39 -9.23 -6.88 -7.62
N ASN A 40 -9.65 -6.51 -8.82
CA ASN A 40 -10.88 -6.97 -9.48
C ASN A 40 -12.09 -6.95 -8.53
N THR A 41 -12.31 -5.83 -7.83
CA THR A 41 -13.38 -5.75 -6.82
C THR A 41 -14.80 -5.81 -7.40
N GLY A 42 -14.94 -5.89 -8.73
CA GLY A 42 -16.23 -5.92 -9.43
C GLY A 42 -16.97 -4.58 -9.32
N ARG A 43 -16.28 -3.51 -8.93
CA ARG A 43 -16.84 -2.19 -8.66
C ARG A 43 -15.90 -1.11 -9.18
N THR A 44 -16.43 -0.18 -9.97
CA THR A 44 -15.74 1.10 -10.22
C THR A 44 -15.68 1.86 -8.90
N ARG A 45 -14.48 2.25 -8.47
CA ARG A 45 -14.30 3.05 -7.25
C ARG A 45 -14.01 4.49 -7.60
N GLU A 46 -14.97 5.36 -7.34
CA GLU A 46 -14.80 6.80 -7.35
C GLU A 46 -14.41 7.26 -5.94
N ARG A 47 -13.21 7.83 -5.77
CA ARG A 47 -12.80 8.48 -4.52
C ARG A 47 -12.64 9.98 -4.77
N ALA A 48 -13.56 10.77 -4.22
CA ALA A 48 -13.40 12.22 -4.15
C ALA A 48 -12.25 12.54 -3.18
N VAL A 49 -11.28 13.34 -3.64
CA VAL A 49 -10.26 13.90 -2.75
C VAL A 49 -10.89 15.07 -2.00
N GLU A 50 -11.30 14.83 -0.75
CA GLU A 50 -11.79 15.91 0.13
C GLU A 50 -10.59 16.58 0.81
N THR A 51 -10.38 17.87 0.52
CA THR A 51 -9.43 18.71 1.25
C THR A 51 -10.20 19.57 2.25
N ALA A 52 -9.83 19.51 3.53
CA ALA A 52 -10.42 20.35 4.57
C ALA A 52 -9.43 21.46 4.97
N ARG A 53 -9.85 22.73 4.86
CA ARG A 53 -9.11 23.88 5.41
C ARG A 53 -9.84 24.37 6.67
N THR A 54 -9.09 24.56 7.74
CA THR A 54 -9.61 25.13 8.98
C THR A 54 -9.46 26.64 8.92
N TRP A 55 -10.57 27.38 9.00
CA TRP A 55 -10.53 28.83 9.15
C TRP A 55 -10.58 29.18 10.64
N SER A 56 -9.52 29.84 11.13
CA SER A 56 -9.56 30.55 12.39
C SER A 56 -9.79 32.03 12.07
N PRO A 57 -10.87 32.67 12.53
CA PRO A 57 -11.01 34.10 12.35
C PRO A 57 -9.83 34.82 13.03
N ALA A 58 -9.31 35.85 12.36
CA ALA A 58 -8.29 36.72 12.96
C ALA A 58 -8.83 37.31 14.27
N PRO A 59 -7.99 37.46 15.31
CA PRO A 59 -8.43 38.13 16.54
C PRO A 59 -8.90 39.55 16.19
N THR A 60 -10.15 39.85 16.50
CA THR A 60 -10.71 41.20 16.38
C THR A 60 -9.93 42.15 17.31
N PRO A 61 -9.41 43.28 16.82
CA PRO A 61 -8.87 44.32 17.68
C PRO A 61 -10.01 44.98 18.46
N ASP A 62 -9.83 45.13 19.77
CA ASP A 62 -10.64 45.86 20.75
C ASP A 62 -12.06 45.36 21.07
N ALA A 63 -12.15 44.64 22.20
CA ALA A 63 -13.14 44.97 23.22
C ALA A 63 -12.37 45.25 24.52
N ALA A 64 -12.46 46.50 24.98
CA ALA A 64 -11.77 47.02 26.16
C ALA A 64 -11.94 46.12 27.39
N ALA A 65 -10.82 45.86 28.07
CA ALA A 65 -10.82 45.22 29.38
C ALA A 65 -11.53 46.11 30.42
N PRO A 66 -12.49 45.60 31.20
CA PRO A 66 -12.85 46.24 32.45
C PRO A 66 -11.83 45.83 33.53
N ASP A 67 -11.13 46.84 34.02
CA ASP A 67 -10.31 46.83 35.21
C ASP A 67 -11.19 46.61 36.45
N THR A 68 -10.95 45.56 37.23
CA THR A 68 -11.33 45.51 38.65
C THR A 68 -10.43 44.53 39.41
N ALA A 69 -9.45 45.08 40.12
CA ALA A 69 -8.84 44.43 41.26
C ALA A 69 -9.79 44.54 42.48
N ALA A 70 -10.10 43.41 43.13
CA ALA A 70 -9.88 43.19 44.58
C ALA A 70 -10.60 41.94 45.15
N ALA A 71 -9.84 41.24 45.99
CA ALA A 71 -10.25 40.46 47.17
C ALA A 71 -10.76 39.00 47.01
N ALA A 72 -9.77 38.10 47.01
CA ALA A 72 -9.57 37.02 47.99
C ALA A 72 -10.77 36.30 48.64
N ARG A 73 -10.79 34.97 48.50
CA ARG A 73 -10.74 33.97 49.61
C ARG A 73 -10.64 32.56 49.02
N GLY A 74 -9.92 31.69 49.74
CA GLY A 74 -9.28 30.50 49.18
C GLY A 74 -10.10 29.22 49.14
N ALA A 75 -9.52 28.20 48.49
CA ALA A 75 -9.58 26.80 48.89
C ALA A 75 -8.41 26.04 48.24
N ALA A 76 -7.78 25.19 49.05
CA ALA A 76 -6.47 24.55 48.85
C ALA A 76 -6.43 23.42 47.78
N PRO A 77 -5.23 23.00 47.33
CA PRO A 77 -5.06 21.86 46.45
C PRO A 77 -4.94 20.55 47.24
N ARG A 78 -5.65 19.51 46.79
CA ARG A 78 -5.41 18.09 47.07
C ARG A 78 -5.71 17.37 45.76
N GLY A 79 -4.91 16.50 45.18
CA GLY A 79 -3.75 15.74 45.62
C GLY A 79 -3.79 14.42 44.81
N ALA A 80 -2.61 13.94 44.42
CA ALA A 80 -2.30 12.53 44.12
C ALA A 80 -2.96 11.86 42.88
N ALA A 81 -2.11 11.55 41.89
CA ALA A 81 -2.14 10.24 41.21
C ALA A 81 -1.88 9.13 42.26
N PRO A 82 -2.31 7.86 42.11
CA PRO A 82 -1.72 6.89 41.15
C PRO A 82 -2.68 5.70 40.83
N PRO A 83 -2.25 4.45 40.49
CA PRO A 83 -1.16 3.94 39.63
C PRO A 83 -1.63 2.93 38.55
N ASP A 84 -0.67 2.51 37.72
CA ASP A 84 -0.63 1.25 36.94
C ASP A 84 -1.10 0.00 37.71
N THR A 85 -1.73 -0.93 36.99
CA THR A 85 -1.70 -2.37 37.32
C THR A 85 -1.48 -3.22 36.07
N ALA A 86 -0.57 -4.17 36.22
CA ALA A 86 -0.10 -5.09 35.22
C ALA A 86 -0.93 -6.39 35.13
N ALA A 87 -0.64 -7.14 34.07
CA ALA A 87 -0.73 -8.60 33.92
C ALA A 87 -2.08 -9.23 33.49
N ALA A 88 -2.07 -9.91 32.33
CA ALA A 88 -2.14 -11.38 32.25
C ALA A 88 -2.19 -11.88 30.79
N ALA A 89 -1.20 -12.68 30.38
CA ALA A 89 -1.43 -13.87 29.51
C ALA A 89 -1.93 -15.02 30.42
N PRO A 90 -2.44 -16.20 29.98
CA PRO A 90 -2.21 -16.97 28.73
C PRO A 90 -3.52 -17.75 28.29
N PRO A 91 -3.56 -18.99 27.71
CA PRO A 91 -2.54 -19.86 27.11
C PRO A 91 -2.90 -20.53 25.75
N SER A 92 -1.88 -21.21 25.20
CA SER A 92 -1.93 -22.27 24.20
C SER A 92 -2.48 -23.59 24.79
N ALA A 93 -3.27 -24.34 24.02
CA ALA A 93 -3.40 -25.80 24.14
C ALA A 93 -3.98 -26.41 22.85
N ALA A 94 -3.36 -27.50 22.38
CA ALA A 94 -3.88 -28.40 21.37
C ALA A 94 -4.60 -29.57 22.05
N THR A 95 -5.76 -30.03 21.55
CA THR A 95 -6.19 -31.44 21.60
C THR A 95 -7.31 -31.70 20.58
N THR A 96 -7.21 -32.84 19.89
CA THR A 96 -8.19 -33.53 19.03
C THR A 96 -9.46 -33.98 19.77
N GLN A 97 -10.62 -33.97 19.11
CA GLN A 97 -11.46 -35.16 18.79
C GLN A 97 -12.91 -34.82 18.36
N ASP A 98 -13.34 -35.54 17.33
CA ASP A 98 -14.65 -36.05 16.93
C ASP A 98 -15.84 -35.17 16.44
N GLU A 99 -16.24 -35.54 15.23
CA GLU A 99 -17.46 -35.29 14.43
C GLU A 99 -18.77 -35.74 15.15
N PRO A 100 -19.96 -35.27 14.71
CA PRO A 100 -20.66 -35.96 13.63
C PRO A 100 -21.35 -35.06 12.57
N GLU A 101 -21.50 -35.69 11.39
CA GLU A 101 -22.20 -35.30 10.16
C GLU A 101 -23.58 -34.64 10.31
N ALA A 102 -23.89 -33.74 9.37
CA ALA A 102 -25.21 -33.65 8.75
C ALA A 102 -25.14 -33.06 7.33
N ALA A 103 -25.63 -33.82 6.35
CA ALA A 103 -25.79 -33.46 4.95
C ALA A 103 -26.99 -32.49 4.72
N VAL A 104 -26.97 -31.75 3.61
CA VAL A 104 -27.90 -31.86 2.46
C VAL A 104 -27.74 -30.66 1.49
N ALA A 105 -27.94 -31.00 0.23
CA ALA A 105 -27.72 -30.29 -1.03
C ALA A 105 -28.48 -28.97 -1.27
N GLY A 106 -28.03 -28.25 -2.31
CA GLY A 106 -28.77 -27.17 -2.94
C GLY A 106 -28.05 -26.60 -4.18
N THR A 107 -28.23 -27.25 -5.32
CA THR A 107 -27.88 -26.75 -6.67
C THR A 107 -28.62 -25.46 -7.00
N ALA A 108 -27.95 -24.50 -7.64
CA ALA A 108 -28.63 -23.47 -8.45
C ALA A 108 -27.73 -23.00 -9.60
N GLU A 109 -28.05 -23.48 -10.79
CA GLU A 109 -27.65 -22.92 -12.07
C GLU A 109 -28.27 -21.52 -12.27
N SER A 110 -27.54 -20.59 -12.87
CA SER A 110 -28.12 -19.56 -13.74
C SER A 110 -27.07 -19.10 -14.73
N ARG A 111 -27.08 -19.66 -15.96
CA ARG A 111 -27.62 -19.03 -17.17
C ARG A 111 -26.95 -17.69 -17.51
N GLY A 112 -26.08 -17.76 -18.51
CA GLY A 112 -25.43 -16.62 -19.12
C GLY A 112 -26.39 -15.64 -19.78
N ARG A 113 -25.86 -14.44 -19.96
CA ARG A 113 -26.29 -13.50 -20.99
C ARG A 113 -25.05 -12.85 -21.56
N ASP A 114 -24.89 -13.02 -22.85
CA ASP A 114 -24.00 -12.25 -23.70
C ASP A 114 -24.35 -10.77 -23.59
N ALA A 115 -23.33 -9.93 -23.38
CA ALA A 115 -23.40 -8.50 -23.58
C ALA A 115 -22.00 -7.99 -23.92
N GLU A 116 -21.69 -8.05 -25.21
CA GLU A 116 -20.64 -7.28 -25.87
C GLU A 116 -20.87 -5.79 -25.60
N VAL A 117 -19.91 -5.09 -24.95
CA VAL A 117 -19.96 -3.63 -24.79
C VAL A 117 -18.58 -3.02 -24.97
N ALA A 118 -18.48 -2.18 -26.00
CA ALA A 118 -17.34 -1.36 -26.34
C ALA A 118 -16.87 -0.46 -25.18
N ALA A 119 -15.58 -0.57 -24.85
CA ALA A 119 -14.89 0.30 -23.92
C ALA A 119 -14.49 1.62 -24.60
N SER A 120 -15.33 2.65 -24.52
CA SER A 120 -14.89 4.05 -24.66
C SER A 120 -16.00 5.02 -24.24
N VAL A 121 -16.05 5.43 -22.98
CA VAL A 121 -16.73 6.69 -22.61
C VAL A 121 -15.93 7.38 -21.52
N LEU A 122 -15.05 8.29 -21.94
CA LEU A 122 -14.48 9.35 -21.11
C LEU A 122 -15.61 10.33 -20.78
N ASN A 123 -15.84 10.59 -19.49
CA ASN A 123 -16.64 11.74 -19.10
C ASN A 123 -15.70 12.94 -18.93
N THR A 124 -15.51 13.70 -20.00
CA THR A 124 -14.94 15.05 -19.96
C THR A 124 -16.02 16.01 -19.50
N GLY A 125 -16.29 16.05 -18.19
CA GLY A 125 -17.15 17.05 -17.57
C GLY A 125 -16.34 17.86 -16.57
N GLU A 126 -16.17 19.16 -16.83
CA GLU A 126 -15.70 20.12 -15.83
C GLU A 126 -16.76 20.24 -14.72
N ASP A 127 -16.71 19.36 -13.72
CA ASP A 127 -17.51 19.51 -12.51
C ASP A 127 -16.91 20.63 -11.65
N ALA A 128 -17.55 21.79 -11.69
CA ALA A 128 -17.21 22.93 -10.84
C ALA A 128 -17.18 22.50 -9.36
N ALA A 129 -16.03 22.66 -8.72
CA ALA A 129 -15.80 22.35 -7.32
C ALA A 129 -16.85 23.06 -6.42
N GLN A 130 -17.80 22.30 -5.87
CA GLN A 130 -18.77 22.83 -4.91
C GLN A 130 -18.12 22.98 -3.53
N THR A 131 -17.99 24.22 -3.07
CA THR A 131 -17.53 24.55 -1.72
C THR A 131 -18.68 24.37 -0.73
N ILE A 132 -18.51 23.49 0.26
CA ILE A 132 -19.46 23.33 1.36
C ILE A 132 -18.77 23.79 2.65
N VAL A 133 -19.32 24.84 3.27
CA VAL A 133 -18.86 25.37 4.56
C VAL A 133 -19.67 24.73 5.69
N TRP A 134 -18.98 24.14 6.67
CA TRP A 134 -19.61 23.51 7.83
C TRP A 134 -19.18 24.18 9.13
N ARG A 135 -20.11 24.37 10.07
CA ARG A 135 -19.81 24.84 11.42
C ARG A 135 -19.57 23.65 12.34
N GLY A 136 -18.32 23.46 12.77
CA GLY A 136 -17.93 22.38 13.69
C GLY A 136 -18.08 22.75 15.17
N PHE A 137 -17.83 21.78 16.04
CA PHE A 137 -17.84 21.96 17.49
C PHE A 137 -16.68 22.87 17.94
N HIS A 138 -16.90 23.70 18.98
CA HIS A 138 -16.03 24.81 19.43
C HIS A 138 -15.92 26.02 18.48
N GLY A 139 -16.91 26.28 17.62
CA GLY A 139 -16.98 27.52 16.83
C GLY A 139 -15.94 27.62 15.70
N ARG A 140 -15.33 26.50 15.31
CA ARG A 140 -14.40 26.45 14.17
C ARG A 140 -15.17 26.17 12.89
N GLU A 141 -14.94 27.00 11.88
CA GLU A 141 -15.51 26.83 10.55
C GLU A 141 -14.54 26.00 9.69
N TYR A 142 -15.08 24.98 9.03
CA TYR A 142 -14.32 24.10 8.15
C TYR A 142 -14.82 24.29 6.72
N GLU A 143 -13.88 24.54 5.81
CA GLU A 143 -14.12 24.57 4.38
C GLU A 143 -13.73 23.21 3.81
N ARG A 144 -14.69 22.46 3.26
CA ARG A 144 -14.40 21.27 2.44
C ARG A 144 -14.42 21.67 0.98
N LEU A 145 -13.27 21.56 0.34
CA LEU A 145 -13.14 21.58 -1.11
C LEU A 145 -13.24 20.14 -1.59
N ARG A 146 -14.32 19.84 -2.33
CA ARG A 146 -14.46 18.58 -3.05
C ARG A 146 -13.66 18.71 -4.33
N GLY A 147 -12.45 18.17 -4.35
CA GLY A 147 -11.59 18.14 -5.53
C GLY A 147 -11.96 17.01 -6.50
N ASP A 148 -11.31 17.01 -7.66
CA ASP A 148 -11.52 16.08 -8.76
C ASP A 148 -11.70 14.63 -8.29
N LEU A 149 -12.77 14.00 -8.78
CA LEU A 149 -13.05 12.58 -8.60
C LEU A 149 -12.04 11.77 -9.42
N ARG A 150 -11.13 11.08 -8.75
CA ARG A 150 -10.28 10.08 -9.41
C ARG A 150 -11.03 8.76 -9.42
N ALA A 151 -11.46 8.32 -10.60
CA ALA A 151 -12.05 7.01 -10.83
C ALA A 151 -10.99 6.04 -11.38
N TYR A 152 -11.02 4.79 -10.93
CA TYR A 152 -10.27 3.69 -11.53
C TYR A 152 -11.21 2.49 -11.69
N ASP A 153 -11.23 1.88 -12.88
CA ASP A 153 -12.06 0.72 -13.17
C ASP A 153 -11.36 -0.55 -12.72
N ASP A 154 -12.00 -1.25 -11.79
CA ASP A 154 -11.46 -2.44 -11.12
C ASP A 154 -12.37 -3.65 -11.39
N ARG A 155 -12.81 -3.76 -12.65
CA ARG A 155 -13.67 -4.82 -13.19
C ARG A 155 -12.96 -5.47 -14.36
N PHE A 156 -12.69 -6.76 -14.23
CA PHE A 156 -12.10 -7.59 -15.26
C PHE A 156 -12.91 -8.88 -15.37
N ASP A 157 -13.64 -9.03 -16.48
CA ASP A 157 -14.44 -10.23 -16.77
C ASP A 157 -13.54 -11.46 -16.94
N ASP A 158 -12.34 -11.27 -17.49
CA ASP A 158 -11.23 -12.21 -17.51
C ASP A 158 -9.98 -11.61 -16.85
N TYR A 159 -10.00 -11.55 -15.52
CA TYR A 159 -8.86 -11.07 -14.73
C TYR A 159 -7.59 -11.91 -14.95
N TRP A 160 -7.74 -13.18 -15.30
CA TRP A 160 -6.62 -14.09 -15.50
C TRP A 160 -5.96 -13.86 -16.86
N GLY A 161 -6.74 -13.69 -17.93
CA GLY A 161 -6.24 -13.23 -19.22
C GLY A 161 -5.55 -11.86 -19.14
N PHE A 162 -5.95 -11.02 -18.18
CA PHE A 162 -5.23 -9.79 -17.85
C PHE A 162 -3.92 -10.04 -17.09
N LEU A 163 -3.93 -10.79 -15.99
CA LEU A 163 -2.79 -10.87 -15.08
C LEU A 163 -1.69 -11.85 -15.55
N GLU A 164 -2.07 -12.99 -16.14
CA GLU A 164 -1.15 -14.05 -16.57
C GLU A 164 0.01 -13.55 -17.48
N PRO A 165 -0.24 -12.83 -18.59
CA PRO A 165 0.85 -12.38 -19.46
C PRO A 165 1.81 -11.42 -18.75
N ARG A 166 1.30 -10.64 -17.78
CA ARG A 166 2.10 -9.69 -17.00
C ARG A 166 2.97 -10.40 -15.97
N LEU A 167 2.47 -11.49 -15.38
CA LEU A 167 3.25 -12.37 -14.51
C LEU A 167 4.35 -13.09 -15.30
N ALA A 168 4.05 -13.57 -16.51
CA ALA A 168 5.06 -14.19 -17.38
C ALA A 168 6.20 -13.21 -17.72
N GLU A 169 5.85 -11.97 -18.08
CA GLU A 169 6.83 -10.91 -18.35
C GLU A 169 7.62 -10.53 -17.10
N ALA A 170 6.96 -10.34 -15.95
CA ALA A 170 7.64 -10.10 -14.67
C ALA A 170 8.65 -11.21 -14.38
N TRP A 171 8.29 -12.48 -14.62
CA TRP A 171 9.22 -13.59 -14.45
C TRP A 171 10.40 -13.53 -15.42
N ARG A 172 10.18 -13.25 -16.72
CA ARG A 172 11.26 -13.09 -17.71
C ARG A 172 12.25 -12.00 -17.29
N LEU A 173 11.73 -10.89 -16.76
CA LEU A 173 12.50 -9.72 -16.34
C LEU A 173 13.23 -9.90 -15.01
N LEU A 174 12.82 -10.86 -14.18
CA LEU A 174 13.41 -11.13 -12.88
C LEU A 174 14.79 -11.79 -13.00
N ALA A 175 15.80 -11.20 -12.38
CA ALA A 175 17.17 -11.71 -12.29
C ALA A 175 17.23 -13.08 -11.58
N ASP A 176 18.30 -13.86 -11.82
CA ASP A 176 18.50 -15.19 -11.18
C ASP A 176 18.50 -15.11 -9.65
N ASP A 177 19.02 -14.03 -9.06
CA ASP A 177 19.02 -13.80 -7.62
C ASP A 177 17.84 -12.93 -7.13
N GLY A 178 16.83 -12.71 -7.98
CA GLY A 178 15.75 -11.77 -7.73
C GLY A 178 14.53 -12.33 -7.00
N THR A 179 13.77 -11.42 -6.39
CA THR A 179 12.52 -11.69 -5.68
C THR A 179 11.33 -10.95 -6.31
N LEU A 180 10.23 -11.65 -6.51
CA LEU A 180 8.94 -11.14 -6.98
C LEU A 180 7.94 -11.11 -5.83
N TYR A 181 7.33 -9.95 -5.61
CA TYR A 181 6.25 -9.73 -4.66
C TYR A 181 4.96 -9.44 -5.42
N LEU A 182 3.91 -10.24 -5.20
CA LEU A 182 2.59 -10.00 -5.73
C LEU A 182 1.61 -9.67 -4.59
N HIS A 183 1.16 -8.42 -4.55
CA HIS A 183 0.22 -7.91 -3.56
C HIS A 183 -1.21 -8.06 -4.06
N LEU A 184 -2.04 -8.77 -3.30
CA LEU A 184 -3.45 -9.01 -3.60
C LEU A 184 -4.28 -8.95 -2.32
N ASP A 185 -5.60 -8.91 -2.48
CA ASP A 185 -6.49 -9.20 -1.37
C ASP A 185 -6.95 -10.67 -1.34
N TYR A 186 -7.70 -11.01 -0.30
CA TYR A 186 -8.15 -12.38 -0.02
C TYR A 186 -8.97 -13.04 -1.15
N ARG A 187 -9.52 -12.27 -2.10
CA ARG A 187 -10.31 -12.81 -3.22
C ARG A 187 -9.43 -13.46 -4.27
N GLU A 188 -8.35 -12.79 -4.63
CA GLU A 188 -7.51 -13.18 -5.78
C GLU A 188 -6.23 -13.92 -5.36
N ALA A 189 -5.75 -13.72 -4.13
CA ALA A 189 -4.44 -14.25 -3.69
C ALA A 189 -4.29 -15.77 -3.90
N HIS A 190 -5.31 -16.56 -3.57
CA HIS A 190 -5.23 -18.02 -3.67
C HIS A 190 -5.24 -18.52 -5.12
N TYR A 191 -6.00 -17.87 -6.00
CA TYR A 191 -6.04 -18.22 -7.42
C TYR A 191 -4.73 -17.79 -8.10
N ALA A 192 -4.23 -16.60 -7.79
CA ALA A 192 -2.93 -16.14 -8.26
C ALA A 192 -1.80 -17.06 -7.79
N LYS A 193 -1.86 -17.55 -6.55
CA LYS A 193 -0.90 -18.54 -6.03
C LYS A 193 -0.87 -19.81 -6.89
N VAL A 194 -2.03 -20.37 -7.23
CA VAL A 194 -2.13 -21.58 -8.07
C VAL A 194 -1.61 -21.31 -9.48
N LEU A 195 -1.93 -20.15 -10.06
CA LEU A 195 -1.42 -19.75 -11.37
C LEU A 195 0.10 -19.60 -11.37
N MET A 196 0.66 -18.86 -10.41
CA MET A 196 2.10 -18.67 -10.29
C MET A 196 2.85 -20.00 -10.04
N ASP A 197 2.25 -20.94 -9.29
CA ASP A 197 2.80 -22.29 -9.14
C ASP A 197 2.88 -23.04 -10.46
N ALA A 198 1.87 -22.89 -11.31
CA ALA A 198 1.85 -23.51 -12.64
C ALA A 198 2.85 -22.85 -13.60
N LEU A 199 3.01 -21.52 -13.53
CA LEU A 199 3.93 -20.77 -14.40
C LEU A 199 5.40 -20.93 -14.00
N PHE A 200 5.69 -20.89 -12.69
CA PHE A 200 7.07 -20.75 -12.19
C PHE A 200 7.59 -22.01 -11.50
N GLY A 201 6.68 -22.88 -11.05
CA GLY A 201 6.99 -24.02 -10.20
C GLY A 201 6.76 -23.73 -8.72
N ARG A 202 6.17 -24.70 -8.01
CA ARG A 202 5.87 -24.61 -6.56
C ARG A 202 7.11 -24.37 -5.71
N GLU A 203 8.27 -24.85 -6.15
CA GLU A 203 9.55 -24.70 -5.46
C GLU A 203 10.07 -23.26 -5.47
N ARG A 204 9.50 -22.38 -6.31
CA ARG A 204 9.83 -20.96 -6.37
C ARG A 204 9.09 -20.12 -5.35
N PHE A 205 8.02 -20.66 -4.77
CA PHE A 205 7.29 -19.99 -3.71
C PHE A 205 8.13 -19.98 -2.43
N LEU A 206 8.46 -18.78 -1.94
CA LEU A 206 9.26 -18.62 -0.73
C LEU A 206 8.37 -18.63 0.52
N ASN A 207 7.44 -17.68 0.60
CA ASN A 207 6.47 -17.56 1.68
C ASN A 207 5.32 -16.60 1.32
N GLU A 208 4.35 -16.52 2.23
CA GLU A 208 3.23 -15.59 2.17
C GLU A 208 3.42 -14.54 3.27
N LEU A 209 3.26 -13.26 2.94
CA LEU A 209 3.26 -12.18 3.92
C LEU A 209 1.84 -11.67 4.14
N ILE A 210 1.47 -11.49 5.40
CA ILE A 210 0.19 -10.91 5.81
C ILE A 210 0.44 -9.49 6.28
N TRP A 211 0.01 -8.50 5.48
CA TRP A 211 0.05 -7.11 5.91
C TRP A 211 -1.22 -6.77 6.67
N ALA A 212 -1.13 -6.65 7.98
CA ALA A 212 -2.24 -6.32 8.87
C ALA A 212 -2.29 -4.82 9.23
N TYR A 213 -3.51 -4.28 9.28
CA TYR A 213 -3.78 -2.87 9.58
C TYR A 213 -5.11 -2.67 10.32
N ASP A 214 -5.26 -1.53 11.00
CA ASP A 214 -6.39 -1.22 11.89
C ASP A 214 -7.57 -0.51 11.19
N TYR A 215 -7.32 0.10 10.02
CA TYR A 215 -8.34 0.81 9.23
C TYR A 215 -9.15 -0.10 8.30
N GLY A 216 -10.29 0.38 7.79
CA GLY A 216 -11.16 -0.38 6.87
C GLY A 216 -12.59 -0.61 7.39
N ALA A 217 -13.38 -1.36 6.63
CA ALA A 217 -14.83 -1.49 6.80
C ALA A 217 -15.24 -2.01 8.19
N LYS A 218 -16.22 -1.36 8.82
CA LYS A 218 -16.86 -1.81 10.06
C LYS A 218 -18.15 -2.55 9.72
N THR A 219 -18.04 -3.85 9.47
CA THR A 219 -19.19 -4.72 9.18
C THR A 219 -19.67 -5.43 10.44
N ARG A 220 -20.99 -5.66 10.53
CA ARG A 220 -21.63 -6.44 11.61
C ARG A 220 -22.04 -7.85 11.17
N ARG A 221 -21.87 -8.19 9.89
CA ARG A 221 -22.36 -9.45 9.28
C ARG A 221 -21.27 -10.46 8.97
N ARG A 222 -20.00 -10.08 9.13
CA ARG A 222 -18.81 -10.91 8.93
C ARG A 222 -17.62 -10.31 9.67
N TRP A 223 -16.50 -11.02 9.71
CA TRP A 223 -15.23 -10.47 10.20
C TRP A 223 -14.79 -9.28 9.33
N PRO A 224 -14.45 -8.13 9.94
CA PRO A 224 -13.85 -7.01 9.22
C PRO A 224 -12.55 -7.43 8.54
N THR A 225 -12.42 -7.16 7.24
CA THR A 225 -11.16 -7.35 6.51
C THR A 225 -10.14 -6.33 6.99
N LYS A 226 -9.00 -6.83 7.49
CA LYS A 226 -7.94 -6.06 8.17
C LYS A 226 -6.54 -6.48 7.74
N HIS A 227 -6.45 -7.16 6.61
CA HIS A 227 -5.19 -7.52 6.02
C HIS A 227 -5.30 -7.63 4.50
N ASP A 228 -4.15 -7.45 3.87
CA ASP A 228 -3.88 -7.87 2.49
C ASP A 228 -2.80 -8.97 2.50
N THR A 229 -2.74 -9.73 1.40
CA THR A 229 -1.82 -10.84 1.21
C THR A 229 -0.75 -10.47 0.19
N ILE A 230 0.51 -10.75 0.49
CA ILE A 230 1.63 -10.57 -0.45
C ILE A 230 2.31 -11.92 -0.66
N LEU A 231 2.21 -12.45 -1.87
CA LEU A 231 2.88 -13.69 -2.26
C LEU A 231 4.33 -13.39 -2.63
N VAL A 232 5.27 -14.16 -2.11
CA VAL A 232 6.70 -13.98 -2.36
C VAL A 232 7.24 -15.16 -3.15
N TYR A 233 7.78 -14.88 -4.32
CA TYR A 233 8.45 -15.85 -5.18
C TYR A 233 9.89 -15.44 -5.41
N VAL A 234 10.78 -16.43 -5.49
CA VAL A 234 12.20 -16.21 -5.80
C VAL A 234 12.58 -16.94 -7.08
N LYS A 235 13.38 -16.29 -7.92
CA LYS A 235 13.83 -16.89 -9.17
C LYS A 235 14.66 -18.14 -8.91
N ASN A 236 15.56 -18.09 -7.93
CA ASN A 236 16.43 -19.19 -7.55
C ASN A 236 16.46 -19.36 -6.01
N PRO A 237 15.80 -20.39 -5.46
CA PRO A 237 15.75 -20.62 -4.01
C PRO A 237 17.12 -20.82 -3.35
N GLN A 238 18.17 -21.14 -4.12
CA GLN A 238 19.52 -21.34 -3.60
C GLN A 238 20.38 -20.07 -3.66
N ARG A 239 19.95 -19.03 -4.40
CA ARG A 239 20.79 -17.87 -4.72
C ARG A 239 20.14 -16.51 -4.46
N TYR A 240 18.84 -16.47 -4.22
CA TYR A 240 18.12 -15.22 -4.04
C TYR A 240 18.77 -14.34 -2.96
N HIS A 241 18.71 -13.03 -3.19
CA HIS A 241 19.21 -12.07 -2.21
C HIS A 241 18.21 -11.90 -1.06
N PHE A 242 18.72 -11.97 0.18
CA PHE A 242 17.97 -11.58 1.36
C PHE A 242 18.88 -10.90 2.39
N ASP A 243 18.62 -9.64 2.67
CA ASP A 243 19.31 -8.87 3.69
C ASP A 243 18.46 -8.76 4.96
N SER A 244 18.80 -9.56 5.96
CA SER A 244 18.14 -9.53 7.26
C SER A 244 18.62 -8.40 8.17
N GLU A 245 19.72 -7.72 7.83
CA GLU A 245 20.38 -6.72 8.66
C GLU A 245 19.84 -5.31 8.38
N SER A 246 19.59 -4.97 7.12
CA SER A 246 19.07 -3.66 6.73
C SER A 246 17.56 -3.48 6.97
N VAL A 247 16.83 -4.57 7.20
CA VAL A 247 15.39 -4.54 7.49
C VAL A 247 15.10 -3.94 8.86
N ASP A 248 14.17 -2.98 8.90
CA ASP A 248 13.68 -2.36 10.13
C ASP A 248 13.29 -3.41 11.19
N ARG A 249 13.85 -3.25 12.39
CA ARG A 249 13.66 -4.17 13.52
C ARG A 249 12.44 -3.78 14.34
N GLU A 250 11.73 -4.79 14.82
CA GLU A 250 10.56 -4.60 15.68
C GLU A 250 10.94 -4.69 17.16
N PRO A 251 10.38 -3.83 18.02
CA PRO A 251 10.63 -3.94 19.46
C PRO A 251 10.06 -5.25 20.02
N TYR A 252 10.73 -5.81 21.02
CA TYR A 252 10.19 -6.95 21.76
C TYR A 252 8.97 -6.53 22.59
N MET A 253 7.87 -7.27 22.48
CA MET A 253 6.66 -7.03 23.30
C MET A 253 6.91 -7.25 24.80
N ALA A 254 7.83 -8.16 25.14
CA ALA A 254 8.25 -8.42 26.51
C ALA A 254 9.78 -8.30 26.62
N PRO A 255 10.33 -7.07 26.69
CA PRO A 255 11.78 -6.84 26.73
C PRO A 255 12.48 -7.56 27.89
N GLY A 256 11.78 -7.77 29.01
CA GLY A 256 12.31 -8.46 30.20
C GLY A 256 12.56 -9.97 30.00
N LEU A 257 12.09 -10.57 28.91
CA LEU A 257 12.33 -11.98 28.58
C LEU A 257 13.55 -12.20 27.68
N VAL A 258 14.24 -11.13 27.29
CA VAL A 258 15.42 -11.21 26.41
C VAL A 258 16.56 -10.38 26.96
N THR A 259 17.78 -10.71 26.54
CA THR A 259 18.99 -9.97 26.91
C THR A 259 18.92 -8.52 26.45
N ALA A 260 19.54 -7.58 27.19
CA ALA A 260 19.59 -6.16 26.83
C ALA A 260 20.11 -5.91 25.40
N GLU A 261 21.07 -6.70 24.94
CA GLU A 261 21.59 -6.65 23.56
C GLU A 261 20.51 -6.96 22.51
N LYS A 262 19.67 -7.97 22.76
CA LYS A 262 18.53 -8.31 21.89
C LYS A 262 17.47 -7.22 21.92
N VAL A 263 17.20 -6.61 23.08
CA VAL A 263 16.29 -5.46 23.18
C VAL A 263 16.81 -4.30 22.33
N ALA A 264 18.10 -3.97 22.45
CA ALA A 264 18.73 -2.87 21.71
C ALA A 264 18.73 -3.13 20.20
N ARG A 265 18.98 -4.37 19.77
CA ARG A 265 18.94 -4.76 18.36
C ARG A 265 17.51 -4.83 17.80
N GLY A 266 16.54 -5.22 18.61
CA GLY A 266 15.19 -5.54 18.17
C GLY A 266 15.08 -6.93 17.51
N LYS A 267 13.83 -7.31 17.23
CA LYS A 267 13.43 -8.56 16.59
C LYS A 267 13.38 -8.37 15.08
N LEU A 268 13.81 -9.38 14.32
CA LEU A 268 13.49 -9.44 12.90
C LEU A 268 11.97 -9.54 12.72
N PRO A 269 11.35 -8.76 11.81
CA PRO A 269 9.96 -8.95 11.45
C PRO A 269 9.67 -10.39 11.03
N THR A 270 8.48 -10.90 11.37
CA THR A 270 8.01 -12.19 10.87
C THR A 270 7.36 -12.01 9.49
N ASP A 271 6.65 -13.00 9.01
CA ASP A 271 5.79 -12.94 7.81
C ASP A 271 4.42 -12.27 8.06
N VAL A 272 4.18 -11.74 9.26
CA VAL A 272 2.96 -10.99 9.60
C VAL A 272 3.36 -9.58 10.02
N TRP A 273 3.01 -8.60 9.20
CA TRP A 273 3.46 -7.23 9.35
C TRP A 273 2.32 -6.35 9.83
N TRP A 274 2.45 -5.80 11.02
CA TRP A 274 1.62 -4.67 11.40
C TRP A 274 2.19 -3.41 10.76
N HIS A 275 1.39 -2.72 9.95
CA HIS A 275 1.71 -1.38 9.48
C HIS A 275 0.42 -0.65 9.13
N THR A 276 0.22 0.58 9.62
CA THR A 276 -0.98 1.33 9.26
C THR A 276 -0.96 1.73 7.78
N ILE A 277 -2.14 1.90 7.19
CA ILE A 277 -2.30 2.44 5.83
C ILE A 277 -1.89 3.92 5.79
N VAL A 278 -1.71 4.48 4.60
CA VAL A 278 -1.40 5.90 4.44
C VAL A 278 -2.48 6.77 5.12
N PRO A 279 -2.13 7.55 6.16
CA PRO A 279 -3.10 8.38 6.86
C PRO A 279 -3.63 9.49 5.96
N THR A 280 -4.86 9.94 6.19
CA THR A 280 -5.51 10.98 5.38
C THR A 280 -4.79 12.33 5.40
N THR A 281 -3.95 12.57 6.40
CA THR A 281 -3.14 13.78 6.60
C THR A 281 -1.64 13.46 6.69
N GLY A 282 -1.23 12.26 6.27
CA GLY A 282 0.16 11.81 6.34
C GLY A 282 1.05 12.59 5.36
N ARG A 283 2.32 12.83 5.73
CA ARG A 283 3.29 13.54 4.88
C ARG A 283 3.59 12.83 3.57
N GLU A 284 3.50 11.49 3.55
CA GLU A 284 3.72 10.69 2.35
C GLU A 284 2.54 10.73 1.37
N LYS A 285 1.37 11.27 1.76
CA LYS A 285 0.14 11.21 0.96
C LYS A 285 0.26 12.05 -0.31
N THR A 286 0.02 11.41 -1.45
CA THR A 286 0.02 12.03 -2.80
C THR A 286 -1.38 12.39 -3.30
N GLY A 287 -2.42 11.89 -2.63
CA GLY A 287 -3.81 11.98 -3.12
C GLY A 287 -4.21 10.87 -4.11
N TYR A 288 -3.31 9.94 -4.46
CA TYR A 288 -3.70 8.75 -5.21
C TYR A 288 -4.56 7.80 -4.36
N PRO A 289 -5.71 7.28 -4.86
CA PRO A 289 -6.70 6.58 -4.03
C PRO A 289 -6.22 5.32 -3.32
N THR A 290 -5.30 4.57 -3.92
CA THR A 290 -4.84 3.25 -3.49
C THR A 290 -3.35 3.23 -3.12
N GLN A 291 -2.77 4.39 -2.81
CA GLN A 291 -1.36 4.51 -2.43
C GLN A 291 -0.98 3.55 -1.30
N LYS A 292 0.06 2.74 -1.55
CA LYS A 292 0.69 1.89 -0.53
C LYS A 292 1.63 2.70 0.36
N PRO A 293 1.74 2.37 1.66
CA PRO A 293 2.60 3.10 2.60
C PRO A 293 4.07 2.80 2.35
N GLU A 294 4.91 3.82 2.48
CA GLU A 294 6.36 3.73 2.23
C GLU A 294 7.05 2.69 3.12
N GLY A 295 6.61 2.50 4.36
CA GLY A 295 7.25 1.54 5.28
C GLY A 295 7.14 0.08 4.84
N ILE A 296 6.05 -0.31 4.16
CA ILE A 296 5.90 -1.65 3.60
C ILE A 296 6.89 -1.85 2.44
N LEU A 297 6.92 -0.89 1.50
CA LEU A 297 7.82 -0.96 0.35
C LEU A 297 9.29 -0.84 0.77
N ARG A 298 9.60 -0.06 1.81
CA ARG A 298 10.96 0.10 2.34
C ARG A 298 11.49 -1.23 2.85
N ARG A 299 10.68 -1.94 3.63
CA ARG A 299 11.00 -3.29 4.12
C ARG A 299 11.26 -4.27 2.97
N ILE A 300 10.40 -4.26 1.94
CA ILE A 300 10.56 -5.11 0.75
C ILE A 300 11.86 -4.79 -0.01
N VAL A 301 12.11 -3.50 -0.29
CA VAL A 301 13.29 -3.06 -1.04
C VAL A 301 14.59 -3.36 -0.29
N GLN A 302 14.64 -3.10 1.01
CA GLN A 302 15.82 -3.39 1.83
C GLN A 302 16.10 -4.89 1.90
N ALA A 303 15.06 -5.71 2.12
CA ALA A 303 15.22 -7.15 2.24
C ALA A 303 15.73 -7.80 0.94
N SER A 304 15.26 -7.34 -0.23
CA SER A 304 15.39 -8.09 -1.48
C SER A 304 16.17 -7.37 -2.58
N SER A 305 16.88 -6.28 -2.28
CA SER A 305 17.75 -5.60 -3.25
C SER A 305 18.95 -4.94 -2.57
N ARG A 306 20.03 -4.74 -3.33
CA ARG A 306 21.26 -4.04 -2.91
C ARG A 306 21.25 -2.60 -3.40
N GLU A 307 22.09 -1.75 -2.82
CA GLU A 307 22.30 -0.41 -3.39
C GLU A 307 22.83 -0.53 -4.83
N GLY A 308 22.33 0.31 -5.74
CA GLY A 308 22.62 0.23 -7.18
C GLY A 308 21.82 -0.84 -7.95
N ASP A 309 21.03 -1.68 -7.28
CA ASP A 309 20.16 -2.64 -7.96
C ASP A 309 18.99 -1.94 -8.67
N ARG A 310 18.30 -2.70 -9.54
CA ARG A 310 17.13 -2.25 -10.28
C ARG A 310 15.85 -2.88 -9.75
N VAL A 311 14.85 -2.03 -9.50
CA VAL A 311 13.51 -2.38 -9.03
C VAL A 311 12.47 -2.10 -10.13
N LEU A 312 11.52 -3.02 -10.34
CA LEU A 312 10.42 -2.85 -11.28
C LEU A 312 9.07 -2.83 -10.57
N ASP A 313 8.17 -1.97 -11.06
CA ASP A 313 6.74 -1.97 -10.73
C ASP A 313 5.92 -1.74 -12.01
N LEU A 314 5.14 -2.75 -12.43
CA LEU A 314 4.29 -2.70 -13.63
C LEU A 314 2.90 -2.11 -13.36
N PHE A 315 2.61 -1.75 -12.11
CA PHE A 315 1.33 -1.19 -11.64
C PHE A 315 1.59 -0.02 -10.68
N ALA A 316 2.41 0.93 -11.14
CA ALA A 316 3.11 1.84 -10.24
C ALA A 316 2.19 2.79 -9.46
N GLY A 317 1.03 3.16 -10.01
CA GLY A 317 0.05 4.04 -9.38
C GLY A 317 0.68 5.34 -8.85
N SER A 318 0.73 5.50 -7.53
CA SER A 318 1.37 6.66 -6.88
C SER A 318 2.90 6.68 -6.91
N GLY A 319 3.53 5.67 -7.48
CA GLY A 319 4.99 5.51 -7.57
C GLY A 319 5.68 5.29 -6.23
N THR A 320 5.02 4.68 -5.23
CA THR A 320 5.62 4.45 -3.91
C THR A 320 6.87 3.58 -4.03
N THR A 321 6.82 2.53 -4.84
CA THR A 321 7.95 1.63 -5.08
C THR A 321 9.18 2.39 -5.56
N GLY A 322 9.04 3.26 -6.55
CA GLY A 322 10.16 4.02 -7.09
C GLY A 322 10.67 5.11 -6.17
N ALA A 323 9.79 5.82 -5.45
CA ALA A 323 10.19 6.83 -4.48
C ALA A 323 11.04 6.22 -3.36
N VAL A 324 10.62 5.06 -2.86
CA VAL A 324 11.35 4.31 -1.82
C VAL A 324 12.66 3.73 -2.37
N ALA A 325 12.63 3.10 -3.54
CA ALA A 325 13.82 2.53 -4.16
C ALA A 325 14.90 3.59 -4.39
N ALA A 326 14.55 4.72 -5.00
CA ALA A 326 15.46 5.84 -5.24
C ALA A 326 16.05 6.41 -3.96
N ALA A 327 15.23 6.61 -2.93
CA ALA A 327 15.68 7.11 -1.62
C ALA A 327 16.64 6.14 -0.91
N LEU A 328 16.54 4.84 -1.22
CA LEU A 328 17.46 3.81 -0.74
C LEU A 328 18.66 3.60 -1.68
N GLY A 329 18.85 4.42 -2.72
CA GLY A 329 19.97 4.27 -3.66
C GLY A 329 19.80 3.14 -4.68
N ARG A 330 18.58 2.66 -4.92
CA ARG A 330 18.25 1.71 -5.99
C ARG A 330 17.67 2.45 -7.20
N HIS A 331 17.91 1.94 -8.40
CA HIS A 331 17.28 2.44 -9.61
C HIS A 331 15.88 1.83 -9.75
N ALA A 332 14.91 2.60 -10.24
CA ALA A 332 13.53 2.14 -10.39
C ALA A 332 13.02 2.33 -11.82
N VAL A 333 12.25 1.34 -12.29
CA VAL A 333 11.40 1.42 -13.48
C VAL A 333 9.95 1.26 -13.02
N LEU A 334 9.12 2.25 -13.34
CA LEU A 334 7.71 2.31 -12.98
C LEU A 334 6.89 2.35 -14.26
N VAL A 335 5.81 1.59 -14.33
CA VAL A 335 4.90 1.59 -15.47
C VAL A 335 3.47 1.81 -15.01
N ASP A 336 2.76 2.71 -15.69
CA ASP A 336 1.33 2.93 -15.49
C ASP A 336 0.72 3.55 -16.76
N ASP A 337 -0.48 3.11 -17.14
CA ASP A 337 -1.21 3.63 -18.29
C ASP A 337 -2.17 4.78 -17.92
N ASN A 338 -2.41 4.99 -16.62
CA ASN A 338 -3.29 6.03 -16.13
C ASN A 338 -2.57 7.39 -16.10
N PRO A 339 -3.02 8.39 -16.88
CA PRO A 339 -2.40 9.72 -16.89
C PRO A 339 -2.38 10.40 -15.51
N ALA A 340 -3.37 10.13 -14.66
CA ALA A 340 -3.42 10.66 -13.31
C ALA A 340 -2.36 10.03 -12.39
N ALA A 341 -2.05 8.74 -12.56
CA ALA A 341 -0.95 8.08 -11.87
C ALA A 341 0.39 8.67 -12.31
N VAL A 342 0.60 8.80 -13.63
CA VAL A 342 1.82 9.41 -14.21
C VAL A 342 2.02 10.84 -13.72
N ALA A 343 0.96 11.66 -13.66
CA ALA A 343 1.02 13.02 -13.12
C ALA A 343 1.43 13.04 -11.64
N VAL A 344 0.86 12.16 -10.82
CA VAL A 344 1.24 12.00 -9.41
C VAL A 344 2.71 11.59 -9.28
N MET A 345 3.18 10.65 -10.10
CA MET A 345 4.57 10.20 -10.06
C MET A 345 5.55 11.32 -10.46
N ARG A 346 5.20 12.13 -11.49
CA ARG A 346 5.99 13.29 -11.92
C ARG A 346 6.10 14.35 -10.81
N GLU A 347 5.01 14.63 -10.09
CA GLU A 347 5.02 15.57 -8.96
C GLU A 347 5.84 15.01 -7.78
N ARG A 348 5.64 13.74 -7.44
CA ARG A 348 6.33 13.07 -6.32
C ARG A 348 7.83 12.92 -6.57
N MET A 349 8.23 12.66 -7.81
CA MET A 349 9.61 12.41 -8.21
C MET A 349 10.00 13.31 -9.41
N PRO A 350 10.26 14.61 -9.18
CA PRO A 350 10.57 15.55 -10.27
C PRO A 350 11.86 15.24 -11.05
N HIS A 351 12.73 14.39 -10.49
CA HIS A 351 13.98 13.92 -11.11
C HIS A 351 13.76 12.69 -12.00
N ALA A 352 12.56 12.12 -12.03
CA ALA A 352 12.27 10.95 -12.84
C ALA A 352 12.23 11.31 -14.33
N THR A 353 12.80 10.44 -15.16
CA THR A 353 12.67 10.53 -16.62
C THR A 353 11.39 9.84 -17.05
N VAL A 354 10.61 10.46 -17.95
CA VAL A 354 9.37 9.85 -18.45
C VAL A 354 9.53 9.43 -19.90
N VAL A 355 9.12 8.19 -20.19
CA VAL A 355 9.16 7.55 -21.49
C VAL A 355 7.71 7.24 -21.88
N GLU A 356 7.26 7.76 -23.02
CA GLU A 356 5.93 7.41 -23.55
C GLU A 356 6.04 6.08 -24.30
N VAL A 357 5.16 5.14 -23.98
CA VAL A 357 5.09 3.84 -24.65
C VAL A 357 4.06 3.94 -25.76
N ALA A 358 4.51 3.72 -27.00
CA ALA A 358 3.59 3.66 -28.13
C ALA A 358 2.59 2.51 -27.90
N SER A 359 1.30 2.81 -28.02
CA SER A 359 0.28 1.76 -28.03
C SER A 359 0.59 0.79 -29.18
N ALA A 360 0.61 -0.51 -28.89
CA ALA A 360 0.61 -1.50 -29.95
C ALA A 360 -0.64 -1.24 -30.82
N PRO A 361 -0.54 -1.27 -32.16
CA PRO A 361 -1.72 -1.19 -33.01
C PRO A 361 -2.66 -2.33 -32.58
N VAL A 362 -3.88 -1.97 -32.20
CA VAL A 362 -4.96 -2.94 -31.95
C VAL A 362 -5.15 -3.72 -33.25
N ALA A 363 -4.81 -5.01 -33.24
CA ALA A 363 -4.95 -5.91 -34.38
C ALA A 363 -6.39 -6.39 -34.54
#